data_AF-A0A7W9G525-F1
#
_entry.id   AF-A0A7W9G525-F1
#
_cell.length_a   1.000
_cell.length_b   1.000
_cell.length_c   1.000
_cell.angle_alpha   90.00
_cell.angle_beta   90.00
_cell.angle_gamma   90.00
#
_symmetry.space_group_name_H-M   'P 1'
#
loop_
_entity.id
_entity.type
_entity.pdbx_description
1 polymer ?
#
loop_
_entity_poly.entity_id
_entity_poly.type
_entity_poly.pdbx_seq_one_letter_code
_entity_poly.pdbx_strand_id
1 'polypeptide(L)'
;MFRSAWAATAAATIVMPYAAPILGLMSLVIADPAEQSRAADQWNDKTPVNMMQADNKDWHPPMAVGAKPAQQTSLLAPTGGSAALSDIAYLRGELKRMAKEIGDNSDWAGRGYASYVQKVSELDAQLEKLDNNRIACGETLKCSATAFHVVAVLCDVVAGILTVMAGIVLAVRFVPGGQAWEAAIIRGVMSVYKCLQSVFKNHWKLIMKVTLYLGLAGTAFNQFTKDLPFLKAMPSTSTPNLVEASAIWDPTKADIVKDPKPQMPSMDDSMLPEFGF
;
A
#
# COMPACT_ATOMS: atom_id res chain seq x y z
N MET A 1 26.39 -12.72 2.96
CA MET A 1 26.41 -13.75 1.91
C MET A 1 26.62 -13.15 0.52
N PHE A 2 25.71 -12.32 -0.02
CA PHE A 2 25.90 -11.78 -1.37
C PHE A 2 27.17 -10.92 -1.55
N ARG A 3 27.51 -10.06 -0.58
CA ARG A 3 28.73 -9.22 -0.65
C ARG A 3 30.02 -10.04 -0.70
N SER A 4 30.09 -11.14 0.06
CA SER A 4 31.25 -12.05 0.04
C SER A 4 31.34 -12.81 -1.27
N ALA A 5 30.21 -13.29 -1.80
CA ALA A 5 30.14 -13.90 -3.13
C ALA A 5 30.62 -12.94 -4.22
N TRP A 6 30.14 -11.69 -4.19
CA TRP A 6 30.54 -10.65 -5.14
C TRP A 6 32.05 -10.38 -5.08
N ALA A 7 32.61 -10.22 -3.87
CA ALA A 7 34.04 -9.99 -3.67
C ALA A 7 34.89 -11.17 -4.15
N ALA A 8 34.47 -12.41 -3.88
CA ALA A 8 35.14 -13.62 -4.34
C ALA A 8 35.13 -13.73 -5.87
N THR A 9 34.00 -13.42 -6.51
CA THR A 9 33.91 -13.33 -7.97
C THR A 9 34.82 -12.22 -8.51
N ALA A 10 34.83 -11.04 -7.88
CA ALA A 10 35.69 -9.93 -8.30
C ALA A 10 37.18 -10.33 -8.25
N ALA A 11 37.62 -10.99 -7.17
CA ALA A 11 38.98 -11.53 -7.08
C ALA A 11 39.26 -12.56 -8.18
N ALA A 12 38.31 -13.46 -8.46
CA ALA A 12 38.44 -14.43 -9.56
C ALA A 12 38.58 -13.76 -10.93
N THR A 13 37.94 -12.60 -11.17
CA THR A 13 38.08 -11.86 -12.44
C THR A 13 39.47 -11.27 -12.67
N ILE A 14 40.25 -11.01 -11.61
CA ILE A 14 41.64 -10.57 -11.74
C ILE A 14 42.49 -11.69 -12.37
N VAL A 15 42.23 -12.93 -11.97
CA VAL A 15 42.93 -14.12 -12.49
C VAL A 15 42.40 -14.55 -13.86
N MET A 16 41.08 -14.47 -14.03
CA MET A 16 40.33 -14.92 -15.20
C MET A 16 39.46 -13.77 -15.75
N PRO A 17 40.01 -12.84 -16.56
CA PRO A 17 39.28 -11.66 -17.05
C PRO A 17 37.99 -12.00 -17.80
N TYR A 18 37.92 -13.16 -18.44
CA TYR A 18 36.72 -13.65 -19.14
C TYR A 18 35.54 -13.98 -18.20
N ALA A 19 35.73 -14.01 -16.88
CA ALA A 19 34.65 -14.11 -15.89
C ALA A 19 33.98 -12.74 -15.59
N ALA A 20 34.50 -11.62 -16.09
CA ALA A 20 33.95 -10.29 -15.83
C ALA A 20 32.45 -10.13 -16.16
N PRO A 21 31.89 -10.73 -17.23
CA PRO A 21 30.45 -10.68 -17.47
C PRO A 21 29.60 -11.29 -16.35
N ILE A 22 30.12 -12.30 -15.64
CA ILE A 22 29.43 -12.90 -14.48
C ILE A 22 29.39 -11.90 -13.32
N LEU A 23 30.49 -11.21 -13.04
CA LEU A 23 30.54 -10.13 -12.05
C LEU A 23 29.57 -8.99 -12.39
N GLY A 24 29.49 -8.64 -13.69
CA GLY A 24 28.52 -7.66 -14.20
C GLY A 24 27.08 -8.08 -13.92
N LEU A 25 26.72 -9.33 -14.22
CA LEU A 25 25.39 -9.88 -13.90
C LEU A 25 25.11 -9.88 -12.40
N MET A 26 26.06 -10.33 -11.58
CA MET A 26 25.91 -10.31 -10.11
C MET A 26 25.66 -8.90 -9.61
N SER A 27 26.34 -7.89 -10.15
CA SER A 27 26.15 -6.47 -9.76
C SER A 27 24.73 -5.93 -10.00
N LEU A 28 23.91 -6.60 -10.83
CA LEU A 28 22.49 -6.24 -11.01
C LEU A 28 21.60 -6.66 -9.84
N VAL A 29 22.11 -7.47 -8.90
CA VAL A 29 21.41 -7.82 -7.66
C VAL A 29 21.61 -6.67 -6.66
N ILE A 30 20.80 -5.62 -6.81
CA ILE A 30 20.84 -4.40 -5.96
C ILE A 30 19.95 -4.56 -4.72
N ALA A 31 19.14 -5.62 -4.64
CA ALA A 31 18.19 -5.81 -3.55
C ALA A 31 18.81 -6.48 -2.32
N ASP A 32 18.39 -6.02 -1.14
CA ASP A 32 18.58 -6.71 0.13
C ASP A 32 17.32 -7.55 0.44
N PRO A 33 17.36 -8.89 0.31
CA PRO A 33 16.22 -9.75 0.59
C PRO A 33 15.72 -9.63 2.04
N ALA A 34 16.61 -9.34 2.99
CA ALA A 34 16.25 -9.22 4.39
C ALA A 34 15.41 -7.97 4.64
N GLU A 35 15.81 -6.84 4.04
CA GLU A 35 15.03 -5.59 4.10
C GLU A 35 13.69 -5.73 3.38
N GLN A 36 13.63 -6.43 2.24
CA GLN A 36 12.35 -6.69 1.58
C GLN A 36 11.42 -7.57 2.41
N SER A 37 11.95 -8.60 3.08
CA SER A 37 11.15 -9.43 4.00
C SER A 37 10.65 -8.61 5.18
N ARG A 38 11.52 -7.78 5.79
CA ARG A 38 11.15 -6.89 6.89
C ARG A 38 10.07 -5.89 6.48
N ALA A 39 10.19 -5.30 5.28
CA ALA A 39 9.19 -4.40 4.73
C ALA A 39 7.86 -5.12 4.46
N ALA A 40 7.89 -6.37 3.99
CA ALA A 40 6.69 -7.19 3.80
C ALA A 40 6.00 -7.50 5.15
N ASP A 41 6.78 -7.81 6.18
CA ASP A 41 6.25 -8.07 7.53
C ASP A 41 5.66 -6.80 8.15
N GLN A 42 6.31 -5.65 8.00
CA GLN A 42 5.78 -4.34 8.41
C GLN A 42 4.50 -3.97 7.64
N TRP A 43 4.45 -4.25 6.34
CA TRP A 43 3.28 -3.97 5.51
C TRP A 43 2.06 -4.81 5.91
N ASN A 44 2.30 -6.06 6.29
CA ASN A 44 1.29 -7.00 6.78
C ASN A 44 1.04 -6.90 8.28
N ASP A 45 1.73 -6.00 8.99
CA ASP A 45 1.58 -5.85 10.42
C ASP A 45 0.16 -5.39 10.75
N LYS A 46 -0.56 -6.22 11.49
CA LYS A 46 -1.95 -5.95 11.87
C LYS A 46 -2.04 -5.06 13.10
N THR A 47 -0.91 -4.67 13.69
CA THR A 47 -0.92 -3.72 14.79
C THR A 47 -1.40 -2.36 14.29
N PRO A 48 -2.36 -1.74 14.98
CA PRO A 48 -2.87 -0.44 14.57
C PRO A 48 -1.77 0.61 14.74
N VAL A 49 -1.50 1.36 13.67
CA VAL A 49 -0.63 2.54 13.76
C VAL A 49 -1.35 3.58 14.61
N ASN A 50 -0.73 4.04 15.69
CA ASN A 50 -1.30 5.03 16.58
C ASN A 50 -1.40 6.40 15.87
N MET A 51 -2.47 6.62 15.11
CA MET A 51 -2.69 7.85 14.33
C MET A 51 -2.86 9.10 15.21
N MET A 52 -3.09 8.93 16.53
CA MET A 52 -3.14 10.05 17.49
C MET A 52 -1.77 10.55 17.93
N GLN A 53 -0.69 9.84 17.63
CA GLN A 53 0.67 10.21 18.06
C GLN A 53 1.48 10.90 16.95
N ALA A 54 0.83 11.33 15.88
CA ALA A 54 1.42 12.24 14.89
C ALA A 54 1.30 13.68 15.39
N ASP A 55 2.25 14.09 16.24
CA ASP A 55 2.74 15.46 16.51
C ASP A 55 1.74 16.62 16.78
N ASN A 56 0.43 16.37 16.91
CA ASN A 56 -0.55 17.39 17.22
C ASN A 56 -0.71 17.52 18.74
N LYS A 57 0.21 18.26 19.38
CA LYS A 57 0.02 18.77 20.75
C LYS A 57 -1.18 19.71 20.89
N ASP A 58 -1.78 20.13 19.77
CA ASP A 58 -2.83 21.17 19.73
C ASP A 58 -4.24 20.62 19.44
N TRP A 59 -4.42 19.30 19.26
CA TRP A 59 -5.75 18.74 19.06
C TRP A 59 -6.46 18.52 20.40
N HIS A 60 -7.25 19.50 20.80
CA HIS A 60 -8.29 19.32 21.81
C HIS A 60 -9.62 19.03 21.09
N PRO A 61 -10.31 17.91 21.39
CA PRO A 61 -11.68 17.74 20.91
C PRO A 61 -12.52 18.92 21.45
N PRO A 62 -13.40 19.53 20.64
CA PRO A 62 -14.30 20.56 21.14
C PRO A 62 -15.20 19.93 22.22
N MET A 63 -14.89 20.21 23.48
CA MET A 63 -15.78 19.86 24.57
C MET A 63 -17.02 20.74 24.43
N ALA A 64 -18.07 20.17 23.84
CA ALA A 64 -19.39 20.74 23.90
C ALA A 64 -19.81 20.78 25.38
N VAL A 65 -19.78 21.98 25.96
CA VAL A 65 -20.22 22.26 27.33
C VAL A 65 -21.69 21.87 27.43
N GLY A 66 -21.99 20.72 28.05
CA GLY A 66 -23.35 20.30 28.40
C GLY A 66 -23.86 18.99 27.78
N ALA A 67 -23.11 18.32 26.90
CA ALA A 67 -23.50 16.98 26.46
C ALA A 67 -23.10 15.95 27.53
N LYS A 68 -24.02 15.07 27.93
CA LYS A 68 -23.68 13.85 28.70
C LYS A 68 -22.53 13.14 27.98
N PRO A 69 -21.55 12.54 28.70
CA PRO A 69 -20.48 11.82 28.04
C PRO A 69 -21.10 10.66 27.25
N ALA A 70 -21.33 10.87 25.95
CA ALA A 70 -21.39 9.78 25.01
C ALA A 70 -20.07 9.05 25.24
N GLN A 71 -20.14 7.76 25.57
CA GLN A 71 -18.97 6.90 25.61
C GLN A 71 -18.16 7.23 24.36
N GLN A 72 -17.01 7.88 24.55
CA GLN A 72 -15.99 7.99 23.51
C GLN A 72 -15.60 6.54 23.24
N THR A 73 -16.28 5.89 22.30
CA THR A 73 -15.79 4.68 21.65
C THR A 73 -14.57 5.16 20.91
N SER A 74 -13.44 5.00 21.59
CA SER A 74 -12.14 5.30 21.06
C SER A 74 -12.04 4.65 19.68
N LEU A 75 -11.82 5.46 18.64
CA LEU A 75 -11.45 4.98 17.32
C LEU A 75 -10.08 4.28 17.33
N LEU A 76 -9.39 4.24 18.48
CA LEU A 76 -8.24 3.39 18.69
C LEU A 76 -8.71 1.92 18.63
N ALA A 77 -8.22 1.21 17.62
CA ALA A 77 -8.31 -0.24 17.61
C ALA A 77 -7.71 -0.80 18.91
N PRO A 78 -8.35 -1.82 19.52
CA PRO A 78 -7.94 -2.33 20.82
C PRO A 78 -6.50 -2.84 20.74
N THR A 79 -5.61 -2.25 21.53
CA THR A 79 -4.16 -2.55 21.58
C THR A 79 -3.84 -3.86 22.31
N GLY A 80 -4.82 -4.72 22.56
CA GLY A 80 -4.63 -5.94 23.35
C GLY A 80 -5.56 -7.08 22.97
N GLY A 81 -4.97 -8.17 22.45
CA GLY A 81 -5.34 -9.53 22.83
C GLY A 81 -6.52 -10.22 22.14
N SER A 82 -7.35 -9.55 21.33
CA SER A 82 -8.33 -10.25 20.49
C SER A 82 -7.76 -10.49 19.10
N ALA A 83 -7.93 -11.70 18.56
CA ALA A 83 -7.35 -12.18 17.30
C ALA A 83 -7.19 -11.06 16.26
N ALA A 84 -5.94 -10.66 16.02
CA ALA A 84 -5.55 -9.41 15.35
C ALA A 84 -6.30 -9.23 14.02
N LEU A 85 -7.42 -8.52 14.07
CA LEU A 85 -8.10 -7.98 12.91
C LEU A 85 -7.23 -6.84 12.39
N SER A 86 -7.10 -6.72 11.05
CA SER A 86 -6.46 -5.52 10.50
C SER A 86 -7.22 -4.29 11.01
N ASP A 87 -6.49 -3.21 11.21
CA ASP A 87 -7.01 -1.87 11.47
C ASP A 87 -8.15 -1.49 10.50
N ILE A 88 -8.06 -1.89 9.23
CA ILE A 88 -9.15 -1.73 8.25
C ILE A 88 -10.37 -2.59 8.60
N ALA A 89 -10.18 -3.87 8.95
CA ALA A 89 -11.28 -4.74 9.36
C ALA A 89 -11.97 -4.26 10.65
N TYR A 90 -11.21 -3.68 11.59
CA TYR A 90 -11.76 -3.01 12.77
C TYR A 90 -12.62 -1.80 12.38
N LEU A 91 -12.10 -0.91 11.54
CA LEU A 91 -12.84 0.26 11.06
C LEU A 91 -14.14 -0.13 10.34
N ARG A 92 -14.11 -1.20 9.54
CA ARG A 92 -15.32 -1.75 8.89
C ARG A 92 -16.35 -2.23 9.91
N GLY A 93 -15.90 -2.94 10.95
CA GLY A 93 -16.76 -3.39 12.05
C GLY A 93 -17.40 -2.21 12.79
N GLU A 94 -16.61 -1.18 13.08
CA GLU A 94 -17.08 0.01 13.78
C GLU A 94 -18.03 0.86 12.92
N LEU A 95 -17.77 0.98 11.61
CA LEU A 95 -18.66 1.64 10.66
C LEU A 95 -20.04 0.95 10.61
N LYS A 96 -20.06 -0.39 10.57
CA LYS A 96 -21.29 -1.19 10.62
C LYS A 96 -22.01 -1.03 11.95
N ARG A 97 -21.27 -1.01 13.06
CA ARG A 97 -21.82 -0.79 14.41
C ARG A 97 -22.51 0.56 14.51
N MET A 98 -21.83 1.65 14.11
CA MET A 98 -22.38 3.00 14.11
C MET A 98 -23.61 3.11 13.21
N ALA A 99 -23.57 2.55 12.00
CA ALA A 99 -24.72 2.57 11.10
C ALA A 99 -25.94 1.82 11.66
N LYS A 100 -25.71 0.73 12.39
CA LYS A 100 -26.75 0.00 13.10
C LYS A 100 -27.31 0.80 14.29
N GLU A 101 -26.45 1.36 15.14
CA GLU A 101 -26.86 2.16 16.31
C GLU A 101 -27.72 3.36 15.90
N ILE A 102 -27.39 3.99 14.77
CA ILE A 102 -28.17 5.07 14.17
C ILE A 102 -29.55 4.58 13.69
N GLY A 103 -29.63 3.38 13.10
CA GLY A 103 -30.90 2.80 12.65
C GLY A 103 -31.80 2.34 13.80
N ASP A 104 -31.21 1.81 14.86
CA ASP A 104 -31.93 1.30 16.03
C ASP A 104 -32.56 2.44 16.87
N ASN A 105 -32.02 3.66 16.81
CA ASN A 105 -32.55 4.82 17.54
C ASN A 105 -33.89 5.37 17.02
N SER A 106 -34.46 4.83 15.94
CA SER A 106 -35.80 5.14 15.38
C SER A 106 -36.10 6.60 14.98
N ASP A 107 -35.26 7.56 15.38
CA ASP A 107 -35.42 8.99 15.11
C ASP A 107 -35.04 9.39 13.68
N TRP A 108 -34.36 8.51 12.95
CA TRP A 108 -33.95 8.74 11.56
C TRP A 108 -34.47 7.62 10.64
N ALA A 109 -35.46 7.96 9.82
CA ALA A 109 -36.08 7.06 8.85
C ALA A 109 -36.18 7.74 7.47
N GLY A 110 -36.70 7.01 6.48
CA GLY A 110 -36.97 7.55 5.15
C GLY A 110 -35.77 7.52 4.18
N ARG A 111 -35.81 8.36 3.15
CA ARG A 111 -34.86 8.29 2.02
C ARG A 111 -33.47 8.74 2.41
N GLY A 112 -33.35 9.69 3.34
CA GLY A 112 -32.05 10.11 3.89
C GLY A 112 -31.31 8.95 4.56
N TYR A 113 -32.01 8.18 5.40
CA TYR A 113 -31.43 7.01 6.05
C TYR A 113 -31.06 5.90 5.04
N ALA A 114 -31.92 5.62 4.06
CA ALA A 114 -31.62 4.65 3.00
C ALA A 114 -30.36 5.02 2.19
N SER A 115 -30.21 6.31 1.85
CA SER A 115 -29.02 6.85 1.18
C SER A 115 -27.77 6.73 2.06
N TYR A 116 -27.89 7.02 3.36
CA TYR A 116 -26.79 6.86 4.32
C TYR A 116 -26.33 5.40 4.40
N VAL A 117 -27.25 4.45 4.60
CA VAL A 117 -26.93 3.02 4.66
C VAL A 117 -26.28 2.55 3.35
N GLN A 118 -26.78 3.01 2.21
CA GLN A 118 -26.16 2.73 0.91
C GLN A 118 -24.71 3.23 0.87
N LYS A 119 -24.45 4.47 1.29
CA LYS A 119 -23.10 5.06 1.30
C LYS A 119 -22.15 4.36 2.28
N VAL A 120 -22.65 3.97 3.45
CA VAL A 120 -21.91 3.14 4.42
C VAL A 120 -21.52 1.80 3.78
N SER A 121 -22.44 1.16 3.04
CA SER A 121 -22.16 -0.11 2.35
C SER A 121 -21.14 0.04 1.22
N GLU A 122 -21.21 1.14 0.46
CA GLU A 122 -20.23 1.47 -0.59
C GLU A 122 -18.84 1.68 0.01
N LEU A 123 -18.75 2.40 1.13
CA LEU A 123 -17.50 2.61 1.87
C LEU A 123 -16.95 1.29 2.44
N ASP A 124 -17.79 0.43 3.01
CA ASP A 124 -17.37 -0.89 3.49
C ASP A 124 -16.77 -1.75 2.37
N ALA A 125 -17.39 -1.76 1.20
CA ALA A 125 -16.91 -2.49 0.03
C ALA A 125 -15.57 -1.94 -0.50
N GLN A 126 -15.35 -0.62 -0.41
CA GLN A 126 -14.07 -0.01 -0.77
C GLN A 126 -12.97 -0.35 0.24
N LEU A 127 -13.28 -0.30 1.55
CA LEU A 127 -12.35 -0.70 2.60
C LEU A 127 -11.97 -2.18 2.49
N GLU A 128 -12.91 -3.05 2.10
CA GLU A 128 -12.61 -4.45 1.80
C GLU A 128 -11.62 -4.63 0.66
N LYS A 129 -11.83 -3.91 -0.46
CA LYS A 129 -10.90 -3.92 -1.59
C LYS A 129 -9.51 -3.42 -1.17
N LEU A 130 -9.47 -2.40 -0.30
CA LEU A 130 -8.24 -1.85 0.24
C LEU A 130 -7.47 -2.89 1.07
N ASP A 131 -8.16 -3.59 1.96
CA ASP A 131 -7.58 -4.63 2.81
C ASP A 131 -7.05 -5.81 1.97
N ASN A 132 -7.84 -6.28 1.00
CA ASN A 132 -7.41 -7.33 0.06
C ASN A 132 -6.18 -6.91 -0.77
N ASN A 133 -6.16 -5.66 -1.28
CA ASN A 133 -5.02 -5.13 -2.01
C ASN A 133 -3.77 -5.02 -1.12
N ARG A 134 -3.94 -4.58 0.13
CA ARG A 134 -2.85 -4.50 1.11
C ARG A 134 -2.23 -5.88 1.34
N ILE A 135 -3.04 -6.90 1.61
CA ILE A 135 -2.60 -8.28 1.81
C ILE A 135 -1.87 -8.79 0.55
N ALA A 136 -2.47 -8.62 -0.62
CA ALA A 136 -1.87 -9.06 -1.89
C ALA A 136 -0.51 -8.40 -2.17
N CYS A 137 -0.36 -7.10 -1.87
CA CYS A 137 0.92 -6.40 -1.95
C CYS A 137 1.96 -6.98 -0.99
N GLY A 138 1.57 -7.24 0.27
CA GLY A 138 2.47 -7.82 1.26
C GLY A 138 2.94 -9.23 0.88
N GLU A 139 2.03 -10.09 0.39
CA GLU A 139 2.39 -11.41 -0.13
C GLU A 139 3.31 -11.32 -1.35
N THR A 140 3.07 -10.36 -2.25
CA THR A 140 3.92 -10.12 -3.42
C THR A 140 5.34 -9.72 -3.01
N LEU A 141 5.48 -8.84 -2.00
CA LEU A 141 6.79 -8.45 -1.43
C LEU A 141 7.52 -9.63 -0.78
N LYS A 142 6.80 -10.51 -0.09
CA LYS A 142 7.38 -11.73 0.51
C LYS A 142 7.85 -12.72 -0.57
N CYS A 143 7.05 -12.89 -1.62
CA CYS A 143 7.42 -13.70 -2.78
C CYS A 143 8.67 -13.14 -3.49
N SER A 144 8.74 -11.81 -3.68
CA SER A 144 9.93 -11.18 -4.27
C SER A 144 11.17 -11.36 -3.39
N ALA A 145 11.05 -11.18 -2.07
CA ALA A 145 12.15 -11.39 -1.13
C ALA A 145 12.71 -12.82 -1.23
N THR A 146 11.82 -13.82 -1.31
CA THR A 146 12.22 -15.23 -1.50
C THR A 146 12.95 -15.43 -2.83
N ALA A 147 12.45 -14.84 -3.91
CA ALA A 147 13.09 -14.92 -5.22
C ALA A 147 14.49 -14.30 -5.22
N PHE A 148 14.68 -13.13 -4.59
CA PHE A 148 15.99 -12.51 -4.43
C PHE A 148 16.94 -13.35 -3.56
N HIS A 149 16.43 -13.98 -2.51
CA HIS A 149 17.23 -14.89 -1.68
C HIS A 149 17.78 -16.07 -2.49
N VAL A 150 16.94 -16.71 -3.31
CA VAL A 150 17.36 -17.81 -4.19
C VAL A 150 18.45 -17.35 -5.17
N VAL A 151 18.30 -16.18 -5.77
CA VAL A 151 19.33 -15.60 -6.66
C VAL A 151 20.62 -15.33 -5.90
N ALA A 152 20.55 -14.82 -4.67
CA ALA A 152 21.72 -14.57 -3.84
C ALA A 152 22.48 -15.87 -3.48
N VAL A 153 21.77 -16.95 -3.18
CA VAL A 153 22.37 -18.28 -2.93
C VAL A 153 23.03 -18.82 -4.21
N LEU A 154 22.37 -18.68 -5.37
CA LEU A 154 22.95 -19.07 -6.65
C LEU A 154 24.24 -18.29 -6.94
N CYS A 155 24.26 -16.99 -6.67
CA CYS A 155 25.45 -16.15 -6.80
C CYS A 155 26.60 -16.64 -5.93
N ASP A 156 26.32 -17.10 -4.70
CA ASP A 156 27.32 -17.67 -3.79
C ASP A 156 27.91 -18.98 -4.33
N VAL A 157 27.07 -19.88 -4.85
CA VAL A 157 27.51 -21.12 -5.51
C VAL A 157 28.40 -20.82 -6.72
N VAL A 158 27.99 -19.87 -7.56
CA VAL A 158 28.77 -19.44 -8.74
C VAL A 158 30.12 -18.86 -8.31
N ALA A 159 30.15 -18.02 -7.28
CA ALA A 159 31.39 -17.46 -6.75
C ALA A 159 32.34 -18.58 -6.29
N GLY A 160 31.84 -19.58 -5.57
CA GLY A 160 32.63 -20.75 -5.16
C GLY A 160 33.23 -21.51 -6.36
N ILE A 161 32.43 -21.77 -7.40
CA ILE A 161 32.91 -22.41 -8.64
C ILE A 161 34.03 -21.57 -9.29
N LEU A 162 33.84 -20.25 -9.39
CA LEU A 162 34.84 -19.36 -9.97
C LEU A 162 36.13 -19.28 -9.16
N THR A 163 36.03 -19.28 -7.82
CA THR A 163 37.22 -19.32 -6.95
C THR A 163 38.02 -20.60 -7.16
N VAL A 164 37.36 -21.76 -7.25
CA VAL A 164 38.03 -23.04 -7.54
C VAL A 164 38.69 -23.00 -8.93
N MET A 165 37.97 -22.54 -9.95
CA MET A 165 38.51 -22.41 -11.30
C MET A 165 39.71 -21.45 -11.36
N ALA A 166 39.66 -20.32 -10.65
CA ALA A 166 40.77 -19.37 -10.55
C ALA A 166 42.00 -20.02 -9.91
N GLY A 167 41.81 -20.79 -8.83
CA GLY A 167 42.89 -21.54 -8.19
C GLY A 167 43.54 -22.55 -9.13
N ILE A 168 42.73 -23.27 -9.91
CA ILE A 168 43.24 -24.20 -10.94
C ILE A 168 44.03 -23.44 -12.00
N VAL A 169 43.52 -22.32 -12.54
CA VAL A 169 44.24 -21.50 -13.53
C VAL A 169 45.61 -21.06 -13.00
N LEU A 170 45.69 -20.60 -11.76
CA LEU A 170 46.97 -20.21 -11.15
C LEU A 170 47.95 -21.39 -11.05
N ALA A 171 47.46 -22.59 -10.72
CA ALA A 171 48.31 -23.78 -10.61
C ALA A 171 48.78 -24.29 -11.98
N VAL A 172 47.90 -24.33 -13.00
CA VAL A 172 48.21 -24.95 -14.30
C VAL A 172 49.04 -24.04 -15.23
N ARG A 173 49.07 -22.71 -15.00
CA ARG A 173 49.84 -21.77 -15.82
C ARG A 173 51.35 -22.05 -15.86
N PHE A 174 51.88 -22.75 -14.86
CA PHE A 174 53.30 -23.08 -14.75
C PHE A 174 53.64 -24.51 -15.19
N VAL A 175 52.66 -25.27 -15.71
CA VAL A 175 52.83 -26.69 -16.07
C VAL A 175 52.79 -26.86 -17.60
N PRO A 176 53.64 -27.74 -18.18
CA PRO A 176 53.52 -28.12 -19.59
C PRO A 176 52.12 -28.64 -19.90
N GLY A 177 51.42 -28.02 -20.84
CA GLY A 177 50.01 -28.34 -21.16
C GLY A 177 48.95 -27.46 -20.45
N GLY A 178 49.36 -26.46 -19.66
CA GLY A 178 48.45 -25.54 -18.98
C GLY A 178 47.42 -24.84 -19.89
N GLN A 179 47.79 -24.57 -21.15
CA GLN A 179 46.88 -23.95 -22.14
C GLN A 179 45.64 -24.81 -22.42
N ALA A 180 45.76 -26.14 -22.42
CA ALA A 180 44.62 -27.03 -22.64
C ALA A 180 43.64 -26.98 -21.46
N TRP A 181 44.16 -26.89 -20.23
CA TRP A 181 43.36 -26.69 -19.02
C TRP A 181 42.68 -25.33 -19.00
N GLU A 182 43.39 -24.25 -19.35
CA GLU A 182 42.80 -22.90 -19.42
C GLU A 182 41.67 -22.85 -20.47
N ALA A 183 41.84 -23.49 -21.63
CA ALA A 183 40.78 -23.60 -22.64
C ALA A 183 39.55 -24.39 -22.16
N ALA A 184 39.73 -25.39 -21.29
CA ALA A 184 38.61 -26.10 -20.66
C ALA A 184 37.89 -25.21 -19.62
N ILE A 185 38.65 -24.45 -18.85
CA ILE A 185 38.12 -23.53 -17.83
C ILE A 185 37.34 -22.38 -18.49
N ILE A 186 37.84 -21.79 -19.58
CA ILE A 186 37.11 -20.77 -20.35
C ILE A 186 35.73 -21.29 -20.78
N ARG A 187 35.67 -22.53 -21.29
CA ARG A 187 34.39 -23.17 -21.66
C ARG A 187 33.48 -23.38 -20.45
N GLY A 188 34.05 -23.79 -19.32
CA GLY A 188 33.34 -23.90 -18.04
C GLY A 188 32.71 -22.56 -17.61
N VAL A 189 33.51 -21.50 -17.57
CA VAL A 189 33.04 -20.15 -17.21
C VAL A 189 31.96 -19.66 -18.17
N MET A 190 32.09 -19.88 -19.48
CA MET A 190 31.06 -19.54 -20.47
C MET A 190 29.74 -20.30 -20.24
N SER A 191 29.81 -21.56 -19.80
CA SER A 191 28.61 -22.35 -19.45
C SER A 191 27.93 -21.79 -18.19
N VAL A 192 28.71 -21.46 -17.17
CA VAL A 192 28.22 -20.82 -15.93
C VAL A 192 27.57 -19.48 -16.26
N TYR A 193 28.21 -18.66 -17.10
CA TYR A 193 27.66 -17.40 -17.57
C TYR A 193 26.30 -17.58 -18.26
N LYS A 194 26.17 -18.52 -19.21
CA LYS A 194 24.90 -18.77 -19.91
C LYS A 194 23.79 -19.22 -18.95
N CYS A 195 24.13 -20.07 -17.98
CA CYS A 195 23.19 -20.49 -16.94
C CYS A 195 22.72 -19.29 -16.13
N LEU A 196 23.66 -18.48 -15.62
CA LEU A 196 23.36 -17.30 -14.82
C LEU A 196 22.54 -16.29 -15.63
N GLN A 197 22.91 -16.03 -16.88
CA GLN A 197 22.18 -15.15 -17.79
C GLN A 197 20.72 -15.57 -17.96
N SER A 198 20.44 -16.87 -18.09
CA SER A 198 19.08 -17.40 -18.18
C SER A 198 18.28 -17.13 -16.90
N VAL A 199 18.89 -17.38 -15.73
CA VAL A 199 18.26 -17.10 -14.43
C VAL A 199 17.97 -15.62 -14.28
N PHE A 200 18.93 -14.75 -14.56
CA PHE A 200 18.77 -13.30 -14.47
C PHE A 200 17.70 -12.77 -15.45
N LYS A 201 17.63 -13.31 -16.67
CA LYS A 201 16.58 -12.96 -17.63
C LYS A 201 15.19 -13.29 -17.10
N ASN A 202 15.03 -14.44 -16.46
CA ASN A 202 13.75 -14.84 -15.86
C ASN A 202 13.44 -14.03 -14.60
N HIS A 203 14.44 -13.77 -13.77
CA HIS A 203 14.31 -12.94 -12.58
C HIS A 203 13.92 -11.50 -12.94
N TRP A 204 14.54 -10.91 -13.96
CA TRP A 204 14.21 -9.56 -14.43
C TRP A 204 12.76 -9.47 -14.94
N LYS A 205 12.28 -10.49 -15.66
CA LYS A 205 10.86 -10.58 -16.06
C LYS A 205 9.93 -10.60 -14.85
N LEU A 206 10.32 -11.31 -13.78
CA LEU A 206 9.55 -11.33 -12.54
C LEU A 206 9.54 -9.97 -11.86
N ILE A 207 10.70 -9.30 -11.74
CA ILE A 207 10.80 -7.94 -11.21
C ILE A 207 9.87 -7.00 -11.98
N MET A 208 9.93 -7.01 -13.32
CA MET A 208 9.08 -6.15 -14.15
C MET A 208 7.58 -6.39 -13.91
N LYS A 209 7.16 -7.65 -13.73
CA LYS A 209 5.77 -7.98 -13.37
C LYS A 209 5.38 -7.45 -12.00
N VAL A 210 6.22 -7.67 -10.99
CA VAL A 210 5.99 -7.21 -9.62
C VAL A 210 5.91 -5.68 -9.57
N THR A 211 6.83 -4.97 -10.23
CA THR A 211 6.83 -3.51 -10.35
C THR A 211 5.57 -3.01 -11.03
N LEU A 212 5.09 -3.69 -12.08
CA LEU A 212 3.84 -3.34 -12.75
C LEU A 212 2.64 -3.47 -11.80
N TYR A 213 2.54 -4.59 -11.06
CA TYR A 213 1.44 -4.79 -10.10
C TYR A 213 1.47 -3.77 -8.96
N LEU A 214 2.65 -3.50 -8.38
CA LEU A 214 2.82 -2.47 -7.36
C LEU A 214 2.54 -1.07 -7.89
N GLY A 215 2.93 -0.76 -9.13
CA GLY A 215 2.63 0.50 -9.79
C GLY A 215 1.13 0.69 -10.02
N LEU A 216 0.45 -0.33 -10.53
CA LEU A 216 -1.01 -0.33 -10.69
C LEU A 216 -1.71 -0.17 -9.34
N ALA A 217 -1.29 -0.92 -8.31
CA ALA A 217 -1.81 -0.77 -6.96
C ALA A 217 -1.60 0.66 -6.45
N GLY A 218 -0.39 1.21 -6.56
CA GLY A 218 -0.09 2.57 -6.12
C GLY A 218 -0.93 3.64 -6.84
N THR A 219 -1.13 3.50 -8.16
CA THR A 219 -2.02 4.41 -8.90
C THR A 219 -3.48 4.25 -8.48
N ALA A 220 -3.94 3.02 -8.24
CA ALA A 220 -5.27 2.76 -7.73
C ALA A 220 -5.46 3.34 -6.32
N PHE A 221 -4.48 3.20 -5.42
CA PHE A 221 -4.48 3.82 -4.10
C PHE A 221 -4.57 5.35 -4.19
N ASN A 222 -3.74 5.98 -5.05
CA ASN A 222 -3.79 7.43 -5.25
C ASN A 222 -5.15 7.87 -5.82
N GLN A 223 -5.74 7.07 -6.71
CA GLN A 223 -7.05 7.30 -7.25
C GLN A 223 -8.15 7.09 -6.19
N PHE A 224 -8.05 6.08 -5.32
CA PHE A 224 -8.92 5.89 -4.16
C PHE A 224 -8.87 7.09 -3.20
N THR A 225 -7.68 7.64 -2.92
CA THR A 225 -7.57 8.84 -2.08
C THR A 225 -8.23 10.07 -2.72
N LYS A 226 -8.23 10.16 -4.06
CA LYS A 226 -8.93 11.22 -4.81
C LYS A 226 -10.44 10.99 -4.91
N ASP A 227 -10.85 9.72 -5.04
CA ASP A 227 -12.22 9.27 -5.27
C ASP A 227 -12.95 8.86 -3.98
N LEU A 228 -12.37 9.15 -2.81
CA LEU A 228 -13.04 9.22 -1.51
C LEU A 228 -13.44 10.69 -1.22
N PRO A 229 -14.42 11.28 -1.92
CA PRO A 229 -14.87 12.66 -1.67
C PRO A 229 -15.42 12.86 -0.26
N PHE A 230 -15.74 11.77 0.46
CA PHE A 230 -16.27 11.78 1.83
C PHE A 230 -15.19 11.81 2.93
N LEU A 231 -13.91 11.60 2.60
CA LEU A 231 -12.79 11.69 3.56
C LEU A 231 -11.91 12.93 3.35
N LYS A 232 -12.18 13.75 2.33
CA LYS A 232 -11.68 15.12 2.32
C LYS A 232 -12.29 15.81 3.54
N ALA A 233 -11.47 16.08 4.54
CA ALA A 233 -11.81 17.07 5.56
C ALA A 233 -12.32 18.30 4.80
N MET A 234 -13.60 18.65 4.99
CA MET A 234 -14.11 19.91 4.46
C MET A 234 -13.13 20.99 4.91
N PRO A 235 -12.67 21.88 4.00
CA PRO A 235 -11.91 23.04 4.41
C PRO A 235 -12.67 23.68 5.58
N SER A 236 -11.98 23.92 6.70
CA SER A 236 -12.56 24.47 7.93
C SER A 236 -13.27 25.83 7.74
N THR A 237 -13.17 26.39 6.54
CA THR A 237 -13.69 27.68 6.11
C THR A 237 -14.85 27.60 5.12
N SER A 238 -15.20 26.42 4.59
CA SER A 238 -16.34 26.27 3.66
C SER A 238 -17.42 25.42 4.31
N THR A 239 -18.48 26.08 4.81
CA THR A 239 -19.74 25.42 5.14
C THR A 239 -20.26 24.70 3.89
N PRO A 240 -20.71 23.44 4.00
CA PRO A 240 -21.27 22.72 2.86
C PRO A 240 -22.45 23.51 2.30
N ASN A 241 -22.41 23.80 1.00
CA ASN A 241 -23.48 24.53 0.32
C ASN A 241 -24.69 23.61 0.14
N LEU A 242 -25.48 23.45 1.21
CA LEU A 242 -26.70 22.63 1.23
C LEU A 242 -27.78 23.16 0.26
N VAL A 243 -27.61 24.38 -0.26
CA VAL A 243 -28.51 25.03 -1.22
C VAL A 243 -28.35 24.44 -2.63
N GLU A 244 -27.14 24.07 -3.07
CA GLU A 244 -26.91 23.42 -4.37
C GLU A 244 -27.31 21.94 -4.38
N ALA A 245 -27.44 21.31 -3.20
CA ALA A 245 -27.89 19.93 -3.07
C ALA A 245 -29.42 19.76 -3.12
N SER A 246 -30.21 20.85 -3.19
CA SER A 246 -31.69 20.84 -3.22
C SER A 246 -32.35 20.00 -2.09
N ALA A 247 -31.65 19.85 -0.98
CA ALA A 247 -32.07 19.04 0.16
C ALA A 247 -32.63 19.95 1.25
N ILE A 248 -33.92 20.29 1.18
CA ILE A 248 -34.59 20.99 2.29
C ILE A 248 -34.99 19.93 3.33
N TRP A 249 -34.49 20.11 4.55
CA TRP A 249 -34.88 19.33 5.71
C TRP A 249 -36.34 19.63 6.07
N ASP A 250 -37.20 18.61 6.05
CA ASP A 250 -38.58 18.73 6.51
C ASP A 250 -38.67 18.29 7.99
N PRO A 251 -38.81 19.23 8.94
CA PRO A 251 -38.87 18.91 10.37
C PRO A 251 -40.14 18.14 10.76
N THR A 252 -41.18 18.12 9.91
CA THR A 252 -42.41 17.36 10.17
C THR A 252 -42.30 15.89 9.77
N LYS A 253 -41.35 15.56 8.89
CA LYS A 253 -41.11 14.19 8.41
C LYS A 253 -39.76 13.61 8.86
N ALA A 254 -38.92 14.43 9.47
CA ALA A 254 -37.53 14.09 9.81
C ALA A 254 -36.77 13.49 8.60
N ASP A 255 -37.05 13.98 7.38
CA ASP A 255 -36.46 13.48 6.13
C ASP A 255 -36.16 14.63 5.16
N ILE A 256 -35.31 14.34 4.17
CA ILE A 256 -34.94 15.27 3.09
C ILE A 256 -35.93 15.10 1.94
N VAL A 257 -36.67 16.16 1.61
CA VAL A 257 -37.67 16.16 0.54
C VAL A 257 -37.07 16.79 -0.71
N LYS A 258 -37.30 16.19 -1.89
CA LYS A 258 -37.05 16.86 -3.17
C LYS A 258 -38.10 17.93 -3.36
N ASP A 259 -37.66 19.18 -3.30
CA ASP A 259 -38.32 20.36 -3.86
C ASP A 259 -39.81 20.51 -3.50
N PRO A 260 -40.15 21.10 -2.33
CA PRO A 260 -41.44 21.74 -2.23
C PRO A 260 -41.36 22.96 -3.14
N LYS A 261 -42.14 22.97 -4.25
CA LYS A 261 -42.45 24.20 -5.01
C LYS A 261 -42.50 25.37 -4.02
N PRO A 262 -41.84 26.51 -4.29
CA PRO A 262 -41.71 27.58 -3.32
C PRO A 262 -43.09 27.99 -2.83
N GLN A 263 -43.47 27.55 -1.64
CA GLN A 263 -44.58 28.10 -0.88
C GLN A 263 -44.05 29.36 -0.19
N MET A 264 -43.55 30.30 -0.99
CA MET A 264 -43.68 31.68 -0.55
C MET A 264 -45.13 32.04 -0.86
N PRO A 265 -45.95 32.42 0.14
CA PRO A 265 -47.21 33.07 -0.18
C PRO A 265 -46.88 34.25 -1.10
N SER A 266 -47.56 34.31 -2.25
CA SER A 266 -47.56 35.50 -3.09
C SER A 266 -47.94 36.67 -2.19
N MET A 267 -46.98 37.53 -1.85
CA MET A 267 -47.28 38.86 -1.34
C MET A 267 -47.80 39.69 -2.51
N ASP A 268 -49.00 39.34 -2.98
CA ASP A 268 -49.91 40.31 -3.54
C ASP A 268 -50.61 40.99 -2.36
N ASP A 269 -50.69 42.32 -2.42
CA ASP A 269 -51.21 43.25 -1.41
C ASP A 269 -50.28 43.58 -0.23
N SER A 270 -49.24 44.38 -0.52
CA SER A 270 -48.73 45.36 0.46
C SER A 270 -49.35 46.74 0.18
N MET A 271 -50.28 47.12 1.05
CA MET A 271 -50.83 48.46 1.24
C MET A 271 -49.73 49.43 1.74
N LEU A 272 -48.93 50.00 0.84
CA LEU A 272 -48.12 51.18 1.15
C LEU A 272 -48.51 52.29 0.16
N PRO A 273 -48.95 53.47 0.62
CA PRO A 273 -49.25 54.57 -0.28
C PRO A 273 -47.97 55.03 -0.98
N GLU A 274 -48.06 55.20 -2.29
CA GLU A 274 -47.02 55.86 -3.10
C GLU A 274 -46.70 57.23 -2.49
N PHE A 275 -45.48 57.40 -2.00
CA PHE A 275 -44.90 58.72 -1.86
C PHE A 275 -43.95 58.92 -3.03
N GLY A 276 -44.44 59.67 -4.02
CA GLY A 276 -43.60 60.26 -5.06
C GLY A 276 -42.76 61.38 -4.47
N PHE A 277 -41.45 61.31 -4.71
CA PHE A 277 -40.55 62.37 -5.19
C PHE A 277 -39.31 61.72 -5.79
#